data_AF-A0A1I1V433-F1
#
_entry.id   AF-A0A1I1V433-F1
#
_cell.length_a   1.000
_cell.length_b   1.000
_cell.length_c   1.000
_cell.angle_alpha   90.00
_cell.angle_beta   90.00
_cell.angle_gamma   90.00
#
_symmetry.space_group_name_H-M   'P 1'
#
loop_
_entity.id
_entity.type
_entity.pdbx_description
1 polymer ?
#
loop_
_entity_poly.entity_id
_entity_poly.type
_entity_poly.pdbx_seq_one_letter_code
_entity_poly.pdbx_strand_id
1 'polypeptide(L)'
;MQTGLVPPMPGWSEHCRVDFPALQYVPITLQAGRDELAGHLTVSTTADTPAGLAPTGVFFDGSAEPYCQDDPPFGLTDTFWSHGNGGRATAYVVLQDAVTPATPQGRAEVFSTLDVRIDHLRLHSEGDLPYTPGTPTVGALCADDADAICVPLP
;
A
#
# COMPACT_ATOMS: atom_id res chain seq x y z
N MET A 1 -6.50 18.48 -4.43
CA MET A 1 -6.58 17.10 -3.91
C MET A 1 -8.02 16.80 -3.56
N GLN A 2 -8.46 15.57 -3.82
CA GLN A 2 -9.82 15.13 -3.56
C GLN A 2 -9.84 14.41 -2.21
N THR A 3 -10.80 14.74 -1.35
CA THR A 3 -10.97 14.22 0.02
C THR A 3 -12.19 13.29 0.09
N GLY A 4 -12.30 12.49 1.15
CA GLY A 4 -13.38 11.51 1.28
C GLY A 4 -13.30 10.41 0.24
N LEU A 5 -12.06 10.04 -0.11
CA LEU A 5 -11.77 9.05 -1.13
C LEU A 5 -11.75 7.67 -0.49
N VAL A 6 -12.59 6.78 -1.01
CA VAL A 6 -12.62 5.36 -0.61
C VAL A 6 -11.85 4.57 -1.64
N PRO A 7 -10.87 3.72 -1.24
CA PRO A 7 -10.24 2.79 -2.17
C PRO A 7 -11.32 1.99 -2.91
N PRO A 8 -11.22 1.82 -4.25
CA PRO A 8 -12.22 1.11 -5.04
C PRO A 8 -12.09 -0.43 -4.87
N MET A 9 -11.95 -0.91 -3.64
CA MET A 9 -11.83 -2.32 -3.27
C MET A 9 -13.18 -2.86 -2.77
N PRO A 10 -13.73 -3.94 -3.36
CA PRO A 10 -14.95 -4.56 -2.88
C PRO A 10 -14.83 -5.08 -1.44
N GLY A 11 -15.86 -4.89 -0.62
CA GLY A 11 -15.97 -5.49 0.73
C GLY A 11 -15.07 -4.87 1.82
N TRP A 12 -14.01 -4.15 1.45
CA TRP A 12 -13.03 -3.56 2.39
C TRP A 12 -13.68 -2.71 3.49
N SER A 13 -14.61 -1.84 3.11
CA SER A 13 -15.22 -0.88 4.04
C SER A 13 -16.02 -1.50 5.18
N GLU A 14 -16.73 -2.60 4.90
CA GLU A 14 -17.61 -3.25 5.87
C GLU A 14 -16.79 -3.94 6.97
N HIS A 15 -15.64 -4.50 6.59
CA HIS A 15 -14.73 -5.17 7.51
C HIS A 15 -13.90 -4.19 8.33
N CYS A 16 -13.47 -3.09 7.72
CA CYS A 16 -12.56 -2.12 8.34
C CYS A 16 -13.24 -1.05 9.21
N ARG A 17 -14.58 -0.96 9.22
CA ARG A 17 -15.36 0.02 10.01
C ARG A 17 -14.87 1.46 9.85
N VAL A 18 -14.61 1.86 8.61
CA VAL A 18 -14.03 3.17 8.26
C VAL A 18 -15.10 4.25 8.07
N ASP A 19 -14.77 5.50 8.35
CA ASP A 19 -15.60 6.67 8.04
C ASP A 19 -15.18 7.26 6.69
N PHE A 20 -15.95 7.01 5.62
CA PHE A 20 -15.56 7.36 4.25
C PHE A 20 -15.17 8.83 4.04
N PRO A 21 -15.92 9.81 4.55
CA PRO A 21 -15.56 11.22 4.42
C PRO A 21 -14.21 11.57 5.08
N ALA A 22 -13.78 10.79 6.08
CA ALA A 22 -12.52 11.00 6.79
C ALA A 22 -11.30 10.46 6.01
N LEU A 23 -11.53 9.60 5.01
CA LEU A 23 -10.47 8.89 4.31
C LEU A 23 -9.72 9.72 3.27
N GLN A 24 -8.46 9.35 3.10
CA GLN A 24 -7.65 9.69 1.94
C GLN A 24 -6.72 8.51 1.61
N TYR A 25 -6.41 8.29 0.34
CA TYR A 25 -5.50 7.21 -0.06
C TYR A 25 -4.62 7.59 -1.25
N VAL A 26 -3.53 6.83 -1.44
CA VAL A 26 -2.74 6.82 -2.67
C VAL A 26 -2.59 5.37 -3.19
N PRO A 27 -2.86 5.11 -4.48
CA PRO A 27 -2.63 3.79 -5.06
C PRO A 27 -1.17 3.61 -5.49
N ILE A 28 -0.67 2.40 -5.28
CA ILE A 28 0.64 1.93 -5.75
C ILE A 28 0.42 0.70 -6.60
N THR A 29 0.70 0.80 -7.88
CA THR A 29 0.55 -0.33 -8.80
C THR A 29 1.91 -0.95 -9.10
N LEU A 30 2.06 -2.22 -8.74
CA LEU A 30 3.15 -3.06 -9.18
C LEU A 30 2.74 -3.77 -10.47
N GLN A 31 3.65 -3.80 -11.44
CA GLN A 31 3.48 -4.60 -12.64
C GLN A 31 4.78 -5.35 -12.92
N ALA A 32 4.80 -6.63 -12.58
CA ALA A 32 5.82 -7.53 -13.09
C ALA A 32 5.33 -8.06 -14.44
N GLY A 33 6.18 -8.15 -15.47
CA GLY A 33 5.80 -8.75 -16.76
C GLY A 33 5.61 -10.27 -16.70
N ARG A 34 5.03 -10.77 -15.60
CA ARG A 34 4.89 -12.16 -15.17
C ARG A 34 3.61 -12.29 -14.35
N ASP A 35 2.91 -13.41 -14.50
CA ASP A 35 1.74 -13.70 -13.69
C ASP A 35 2.13 -14.31 -12.33
N GLU A 36 1.27 -14.11 -11.32
CA GLU A 36 1.40 -14.71 -9.99
C GLU A 36 2.58 -14.17 -9.16
N LEU A 37 2.69 -12.84 -9.12
CA LEU A 37 3.62 -12.14 -8.25
C LEU A 37 3.07 -12.09 -6.81
N ALA A 38 3.92 -12.44 -5.87
CA ALA A 38 3.67 -12.27 -4.44
C ALA A 38 4.79 -11.44 -3.82
N GLY A 39 4.51 -10.83 -2.68
CA GLY A 39 5.51 -10.10 -1.94
C GLY A 39 4.95 -9.39 -0.73
N HIS A 40 5.79 -8.55 -0.16
CA HIS A 40 5.51 -7.84 1.07
C HIS A 40 5.67 -6.34 0.82
N LEU A 41 4.72 -5.55 1.30
CA LEU A 41 4.80 -4.09 1.25
C LEU A 41 4.77 -3.55 2.68
N THR A 42 5.76 -2.74 2.99
CA THR A 42 5.89 -2.03 4.26
C THR A 42 5.90 -0.53 4.01
N VAL A 43 5.09 0.18 4.76
CA VAL A 43 5.09 1.63 4.87
C VAL A 43 5.81 2.00 6.18
N SER A 44 6.72 2.96 6.12
CA SER A 44 7.42 3.48 7.30
C SER A 44 7.22 4.99 7.39
N THR A 45 7.15 5.48 8.62
CA THR A 45 7.18 6.92 8.89
C THR A 45 8.63 7.40 8.94
N THR A 46 8.85 8.66 8.53
CA THR A 46 10.16 9.31 8.57
C THR A 46 10.21 10.37 9.65
N ALA A 47 11.37 11.01 9.84
CA ALA A 47 11.50 12.15 10.76
C ALA A 47 10.64 13.36 10.33
N ASP A 48 10.27 13.45 9.05
CA ASP A 48 9.43 14.51 8.52
C ASP A 48 7.93 14.18 8.64
N THR A 49 7.57 12.94 8.97
CA THR A 49 6.17 12.55 9.18
C THR A 49 5.61 13.26 10.43
N PRO A 50 4.50 14.02 10.31
CA PRO A 50 3.91 14.71 11.44
C PRO A 50 3.48 13.74 12.55
N ALA A 51 3.78 14.10 13.81
CA ALA A 51 3.29 13.39 14.97
C ALA A 51 1.74 13.45 15.05
N GLY A 52 1.12 12.42 15.61
CA GLY A 52 -0.35 12.31 15.66
C GLY A 52 -0.96 12.02 14.29
N LEU A 53 -0.24 11.26 13.47
CA LEU A 53 -0.75 10.75 12.21
C LEU A 53 -2.04 9.96 12.43
N ALA A 54 -3.00 10.13 11.52
CA ALA A 54 -4.13 9.22 11.42
C ALA A 54 -3.64 7.77 11.26
N PRO A 55 -4.42 6.78 11.72
CA PRO A 55 -4.14 5.37 11.43
C PRO A 55 -3.88 5.19 9.93
N THR A 56 -2.76 4.55 9.62
CA THR A 56 -2.31 4.32 8.23
C THR A 56 -2.32 2.83 7.95
N GLY A 57 -2.98 2.45 6.87
CA GLY A 57 -3.20 1.08 6.46
C GLY A 57 -2.70 0.82 5.06
N VAL A 58 -2.15 -0.36 4.81
CA VAL A 58 -1.87 -0.87 3.47
C VAL A 58 -2.89 -1.95 3.14
N PHE A 59 -3.47 -1.89 1.95
CA PHE A 59 -4.44 -2.88 1.50
C PHE A 59 -4.26 -3.20 0.03
N PHE A 60 -4.26 -4.49 -0.33
CA PHE A 60 -4.16 -4.92 -1.71
C PHE A 60 -5.51 -5.24 -2.34
N ASP A 61 -5.75 -4.71 -3.54
CA ASP A 61 -6.90 -5.09 -4.34
C ASP A 61 -6.82 -6.56 -4.73
N GLY A 62 -7.96 -7.25 -4.64
CA GLY A 62 -8.03 -8.69 -4.91
C GLY A 62 -7.35 -9.57 -3.88
N SER A 63 -7.15 -9.08 -2.64
CA SER A 63 -6.70 -9.92 -1.53
C SER A 63 -7.60 -11.15 -1.37
N ALA A 64 -6.98 -12.32 -1.19
CA ALA A 64 -7.69 -13.57 -0.95
C ALA A 64 -8.28 -13.64 0.47
N GLU A 65 -7.66 -12.93 1.41
CA GLU A 65 -8.08 -12.87 2.81
C GLU A 65 -9.00 -11.66 3.07
N PRO A 66 -9.95 -11.77 4.01
CA PRO A 66 -10.75 -10.63 4.44
C PRO A 66 -9.87 -9.50 4.99
N TYR A 67 -10.26 -8.25 4.74
CA TYR A 67 -9.51 -7.09 5.23
C TYR A 67 -9.70 -6.86 6.74
N CYS A 68 -8.75 -6.16 7.36
CA CYS A 68 -8.85 -5.65 8.74
C CYS A 68 -9.18 -6.73 9.79
N GLN A 69 -8.54 -7.90 9.68
CA GLN A 69 -8.68 -8.99 10.65
C GLN A 69 -7.79 -8.80 11.90
N ASP A 70 -6.75 -7.99 11.77
CA ASP A 70 -5.80 -7.69 12.84
C ASP A 70 -6.27 -6.55 13.76
N ASP A 71 -5.69 -6.46 14.95
CA ASP A 71 -5.86 -5.35 15.89
C ASP A 71 -4.48 -4.71 16.20
N PRO A 72 -4.25 -3.44 15.82
CA PRO A 72 -5.19 -2.52 15.16
C PRO A 72 -5.48 -2.90 13.70
N PRO A 73 -6.67 -2.56 13.16
CA PRO A 73 -7.09 -2.95 11.80
C PRO A 73 -6.29 -2.28 10.68
N PHE A 74 -5.65 -1.15 10.97
CA PHE A 74 -4.80 -0.41 10.05
C PHE A 74 -3.34 -0.76 10.34
N GLY A 75 -2.80 -1.68 9.55
CA GLY A 75 -1.40 -2.06 9.57
C GLY A 75 -0.59 -1.29 8.53
N LEU A 76 0.61 -0.86 8.91
CA LEU A 76 1.58 -0.26 7.98
C LEU A 76 2.18 -1.26 6.99
N THR A 77 1.79 -2.51 7.11
CA THR A 77 2.44 -3.63 6.45
C THR A 77 1.36 -4.58 5.96
N ASP A 78 1.52 -5.07 4.72
CA ASP A 78 0.62 -6.07 4.16
C ASP A 78 1.39 -7.02 3.22
N THR A 79 0.91 -8.25 3.11
CA THR A 79 1.44 -9.26 2.19
C THR A 79 0.43 -9.46 1.08
N PHE A 80 0.90 -9.44 -0.15
CA PHE A 80 0.03 -9.57 -1.30
C PHE A 80 0.31 -10.80 -2.11
N TRP A 81 -0.73 -11.19 -2.82
CA TRP A 81 -0.67 -12.22 -3.81
C TRP A 81 -1.51 -11.83 -5.02
N SER A 82 -0.87 -11.66 -6.17
CA SER A 82 -1.52 -11.21 -7.40
C SER A 82 -1.63 -12.34 -8.41
N HIS A 83 -2.77 -13.04 -8.42
CA HIS A 83 -3.10 -14.01 -9.48
C HIS A 83 -3.70 -13.32 -10.71
N GLY A 84 -3.26 -13.71 -11.92
CA GLY A 84 -4.07 -13.61 -13.14
C GLY A 84 -4.40 -12.21 -13.71
N ASN A 85 -3.94 -11.11 -13.11
CA ASN A 85 -4.17 -9.75 -13.60
C ASN A 85 -3.04 -9.24 -14.52
N GLY A 86 -2.47 -10.11 -15.37
CA GLY A 86 -1.35 -9.75 -16.25
C GLY A 86 -0.13 -9.26 -15.47
N GLY A 87 0.11 -9.84 -14.29
CA GLY A 87 1.16 -9.44 -13.36
C GLY A 87 0.97 -8.12 -12.62
N ARG A 88 -0.26 -7.60 -12.58
CA ARG A 88 -0.58 -6.33 -11.91
C ARG A 88 -1.18 -6.53 -10.51
N ALA A 89 -0.53 -5.96 -9.50
CA ALA A 89 -1.04 -5.80 -8.14
C ALA A 89 -1.22 -4.32 -7.82
N THR A 90 -2.32 -3.93 -7.17
CA THR A 90 -2.51 -2.56 -6.69
C THR A 90 -2.66 -2.56 -5.18
N ALA A 91 -1.74 -1.90 -4.50
CA ALA A 91 -1.85 -1.56 -3.08
C ALA A 91 -2.46 -0.17 -2.93
N TYR A 92 -3.17 0.06 -1.83
CA TYR A 92 -3.65 1.37 -1.41
C TYR A 92 -3.06 1.67 -0.04
N VAL A 93 -2.32 2.77 0.07
CA VAL A 93 -1.91 3.34 1.35
C VAL A 93 -3.00 4.32 1.78
N VAL A 94 -3.67 4.03 2.89
CA VAL A 94 -4.90 4.71 3.32
C VAL A 94 -4.67 5.39 4.67
N LEU A 95 -5.10 6.64 4.77
CA LEU A 95 -5.17 7.42 6.00
C LEU A 95 -6.63 7.44 6.48
N GLN A 96 -6.91 6.92 7.67
CA GLN A 96 -8.28 6.78 8.19
C GLN A 96 -8.94 8.12 8.58
N ASP A 97 -8.15 9.03 9.16
CA ASP A 97 -8.60 10.31 9.71
C ASP A 97 -7.88 11.49 9.03
N ALA A 98 -7.69 11.40 7.71
CA ALA A 98 -7.08 12.50 6.95
C ALA A 98 -7.96 13.75 6.97
N VAL A 99 -9.28 13.59 6.94
CA VAL A 99 -10.22 14.71 6.89
C VAL A 99 -10.91 14.87 8.23
N THR A 100 -10.63 15.97 8.91
CA THR A 100 -11.23 16.33 10.21
C THR A 100 -11.66 17.80 10.19
N PRO A 101 -12.37 18.30 11.22
CA PRO A 101 -12.63 19.74 11.33
C PRO A 101 -11.36 20.60 11.35
N ALA A 102 -10.23 20.05 11.82
CA ALA A 102 -8.93 20.74 11.80
C ALA A 102 -8.21 20.62 10.45
N THR A 103 -8.56 19.62 9.64
CA THR A 103 -7.88 19.26 8.37
C THR A 103 -8.91 19.05 7.26
N PRO A 104 -9.79 20.04 6.96
CA PRO A 104 -10.91 19.82 6.05
C PRO A 104 -10.49 19.58 4.59
N GLN A 105 -9.25 19.91 4.23
CA GLN A 105 -8.66 19.62 2.92
C GLN A 105 -7.95 18.26 2.83
N GLY A 106 -8.01 17.45 3.89
CA GLY A 106 -7.26 16.19 3.98
C GLY A 106 -5.83 16.41 4.49
N ARG A 107 -5.03 15.33 4.41
CA ARG A 107 -3.64 15.26 4.89
C ARG A 107 -2.73 14.65 3.84
N ALA A 108 -2.87 15.11 2.60
CA ALA A 108 -2.14 14.56 1.48
C ALA A 108 -0.63 14.73 1.61
N GLU A 109 -0.18 15.81 2.28
CA GLU A 109 1.22 16.10 2.52
C GLU A 109 1.91 15.00 3.33
N VAL A 110 1.15 14.19 4.08
CA VAL A 110 1.66 13.03 4.80
C VAL A 110 2.27 12.01 3.84
N PHE A 111 1.65 11.74 2.70
CA PHE A 111 2.09 10.67 1.80
C PHE A 111 3.55 10.88 1.37
N SER A 112 3.91 12.11 1.00
CA SER A 112 5.28 12.50 0.65
C SER A 112 6.33 12.32 1.76
N THR A 113 5.90 12.11 3.01
CA THR A 113 6.78 11.86 4.17
C THR A 113 6.87 10.38 4.53
N LEU A 114 6.14 9.51 3.85
CA LEU A 114 6.15 8.07 4.10
C LEU A 114 7.12 7.38 3.14
N ASP A 115 7.86 6.41 3.68
CA ASP A 115 8.69 5.52 2.88
C ASP A 115 7.92 4.24 2.59
N VAL A 116 7.90 3.81 1.33
CA VAL A 116 7.33 2.53 0.92
C VAL A 116 8.44 1.61 0.46
N ARG A 117 8.50 0.42 1.05
CA ARG A 117 9.38 -0.68 0.65
C ARG A 117 8.55 -1.88 0.23
N ILE A 118 8.95 -2.48 -0.89
CA ILE A 118 8.38 -3.72 -1.41
C ILE A 118 9.50 -4.73 -1.49
N ASP A 119 9.37 -5.85 -0.80
CA ASP A 119 10.42 -6.86 -0.70
C ASP A 119 9.84 -8.29 -0.65
N HIS A 120 10.73 -9.27 -0.45
CA HIS A 120 10.41 -10.71 -0.42
C HIS A 120 9.58 -11.14 -1.64
N LEU A 121 9.88 -10.57 -2.80
CA LEU A 121 9.14 -10.85 -4.03
C LEU A 121 9.33 -12.31 -4.44
N ARG A 122 8.24 -12.95 -4.85
CA ARG A 122 8.21 -14.34 -5.29
C ARG A 122 7.33 -14.53 -6.50
N LEU A 123 7.67 -15.50 -7.34
CA LEU A 123 6.82 -15.99 -8.42
C LEU A 123 6.22 -17.33 -8.03
N HIS A 124 4.90 -17.34 -7.80
CA HIS A 124 4.22 -18.59 -7.48
C HIS A 124 4.16 -19.55 -8.66
N SER A 125 4.01 -19.01 -9.88
CA SER A 125 3.98 -19.77 -11.12
C SER A 125 5.25 -20.60 -11.35
N GLU A 126 6.33 -20.30 -10.62
CA GLU A 126 7.60 -21.04 -10.64
C GLU A 126 7.85 -21.87 -9.37
N GLY A 127 6.85 -22.08 -8.51
CA GLY A 127 6.97 -22.82 -7.26
C GLY A 127 7.45 -21.96 -6.09
N ASP A 128 6.96 -20.72 -6.00
CA ASP A 128 7.29 -19.74 -4.96
C ASP A 128 8.77 -19.36 -4.88
N LEU A 129 9.43 -19.32 -6.04
CA LEU A 129 10.83 -18.94 -6.14
C LEU A 129 11.04 -17.44 -5.91
N PRO A 130 12.15 -17.04 -5.26
CA PRO A 130 12.52 -15.64 -5.14
C PRO A 130 12.58 -14.95 -6.51
N TYR A 131 12.04 -13.73 -6.55
CA TYR A 131 12.03 -12.89 -7.74
C TYR A 131 12.89 -11.65 -7.52
N THR A 132 13.92 -11.49 -8.34
CA THR A 132 14.70 -10.25 -8.38
C THR A 132 14.04 -9.29 -9.37
N PRO A 133 13.55 -8.13 -8.93
CA PRO A 133 12.97 -7.13 -9.82
C PRO A 133 14.05 -6.51 -10.71
N GLY A 134 13.69 -6.18 -11.95
CA GLY A 134 14.51 -5.30 -12.77
C GLY A 134 14.45 -3.85 -12.27
N THR A 135 15.17 -2.94 -12.93
CA THR A 135 15.06 -1.51 -12.63
C THR A 135 13.62 -1.04 -12.83
N PRO A 136 12.96 -0.47 -11.80
CA PRO A 136 11.58 -0.03 -11.90
C PRO A 136 11.48 1.24 -12.75
N THR A 137 10.37 1.38 -13.49
CA THR A 137 10.06 2.59 -14.27
C THR A 137 9.63 3.76 -13.38
N VAL A 138 9.05 3.46 -12.22
CA VAL A 138 8.64 4.42 -11.18
C VAL A 138 9.12 3.89 -9.83
N GLY A 139 9.78 4.74 -9.05
CA GLY A 139 10.53 4.34 -7.86
C GLY A 139 11.97 3.98 -8.17
N ALA A 140 12.63 3.30 -7.24
CA ALA A 140 14.00 2.83 -7.38
C ALA A 140 14.17 1.48 -6.68
N LEU A 141 15.23 0.76 -7.04
CA LEU A 141 15.72 -0.30 -6.16
C LEU A 141 16.21 0.35 -4.87
N CYS A 142 15.96 -0.30 -3.73
CA CYS A 142 16.42 0.21 -2.45
C CYS A 142 17.96 0.19 -2.39
N ALA A 143 18.56 1.22 -1.81
CA ALA A 143 20.02 1.37 -1.80
C ALA A 143 20.73 0.31 -0.94
N ASP A 144 20.02 -0.25 0.05
CA ASP A 144 20.47 -1.27 0.98
C ASP A 144 20.14 -2.69 0.52
N ASP A 145 19.23 -2.85 -0.44
CA ASP A 145 18.73 -4.14 -0.91
C ASP A 145 18.31 -4.07 -2.38
N ALA A 146 19.09 -4.74 -3.24
CA ALA A 146 18.87 -4.75 -4.68
C ALA A 146 17.65 -5.59 -5.10
N ASP A 147 17.12 -6.43 -4.21
CA ASP A 147 15.90 -7.23 -4.46
C ASP A 147 14.64 -6.52 -3.96
N ALA A 148 14.77 -5.35 -3.33
CA ALA A 148 13.66 -4.53 -2.85
C ALA A 148 13.42 -3.29 -3.72
N ILE A 149 12.16 -2.87 -3.80
CA ILE A 149 11.73 -1.66 -4.50
C ILE A 149 11.29 -0.62 -3.46
N CYS A 150 11.89 0.56 -3.54
CA CYS A 150 11.55 1.72 -2.72
C CYS A 150 10.76 2.71 -3.58
N VAL A 151 9.54 3.04 -3.14
CA VAL A 151 8.60 3.87 -3.91
C VAL A 151 8.41 5.23 -3.21
N PRO A 152 8.80 6.35 -3.84
CA PRO A 152 8.44 7.67 -3.34
C PRO A 152 6.95 7.91 -3.57
N LEU A 153 6.27 8.39 -2.54
CA LEU A 153 4.88 8.79 -2.62
C LEU A 153 4.76 10.29 -2.98
N PRO A 154 3.69 10.68 -3.70
CA PRO A 154 3.45 12.05 -4.16
C PRO A 154 3.03 13.02 -3.05
#